data_AF-A0AAN4F3D4-F1
#
_entry.id   AF-A0AAN4F3D4-F1
#
_cell.length_a   1.000
_cell.length_b   1.000
_cell.length_c   1.000
_cell.angle_alpha   90.00
_cell.angle_beta   90.00
_cell.angle_gamma   90.00
#
_symmetry.space_group_name_H-M   'P 1'
#
loop_
_entity.id
_entity.type
_entity.pdbx_description
1 polymer ?
#
loop_
_entity_poly.entity_id
_entity_poly.type
_entity_poly.pdbx_seq_one_letter_code
_entity_poly.pdbx_strand_id
1 'polypeptide(L)' 'MAVSATFRVKQINSIQPNGDGWNRHMEIDVNYIEIADAIKAEEIVTEYSASDLLEAIGESDVIDWLEKSGYIVTND' A
#
# COMPACT_ATOMS: atom_id res chain seq x y z
N MET A 1 3.83 3.13 -14.19
CA MET A 1 4.03 1.66 -14.11
C MET A 1 2.67 1.01 -13.85
N ALA A 2 2.51 -0.30 -14.04
CA ALA A 2 1.23 -0.98 -13.81
C ALA A 2 1.43 -2.12 -12.81
N VAL A 3 0.77 -2.03 -11.66
CA VAL A 3 0.72 -3.09 -10.66
C VAL A 3 -0.46 -4.00 -11.00
N SER A 4 -0.25 -5.31 -11.01
CA SER A 4 -1.31 -6.30 -11.21
C SER A 4 -1.66 -6.93 -9.87
N ALA A 5 -2.93 -6.87 -9.49
CA ALA A 5 -3.38 -7.32 -8.19
C ALA A 5 -4.70 -8.09 -8.28
N THR A 6 -4.94 -9.01 -7.36
CA THR A 6 -6.24 -9.67 -7.20
C THR A 6 -6.68 -9.53 -5.76
N PHE A 7 -7.76 -8.78 -5.54
CA PHE A 7 -8.30 -8.53 -4.20
C PHE A 7 -9.49 -9.44 -3.92
N ARG A 8 -9.68 -9.79 -2.65
CA ARG A 8 -10.93 -10.41 -2.19
C ARG A 8 -11.79 -9.34 -1.56
N VAL A 9 -13.08 -9.38 -1.86
CA VAL A 9 -14.06 -8.44 -1.31
C VAL A 9 -15.28 -9.23 -0.87
N LYS A 10 -15.93 -8.79 0.20
CA LYS A 10 -17.18 -9.43 0.66
C LYS A 10 -18.35 -9.08 -0.25
N GLN A 11 -18.36 -7.86 -0.78
CA GLN A 11 -19.45 -7.34 -1.61
C GLN A 11 -18.94 -6.23 -2.54
N ILE A 12 -19.42 -6.23 -3.78
CA ILE A 12 -19.29 -5.10 -4.72
C ILE A 12 -20.61 -4.34 -4.70
N ASN A 13 -20.56 -3.04 -4.43
CA ASN A 13 -21.74 -2.17 -4.38
C ASN A 13 -22.05 -1.58 -5.75
N SER A 14 -21.02 -1.13 -6.48
CA SER A 14 -21.17 -0.56 -7.81
C SER A 14 -19.90 -0.71 -8.65
N ILE A 15 -20.09 -0.68 -9.97
CA ILE A 15 -19.02 -0.60 -10.98
C ILE A 15 -19.46 0.46 -11.98
N GLN A 16 -18.69 1.55 -12.09
CA GLN A 16 -19.06 2.67 -12.96
C GLN A 16 -17.84 3.31 -13.63
N PRO A 17 -17.97 3.78 -14.88
CA PRO A 17 -16.92 4.61 -15.46
C PRO A 17 -16.88 5.96 -14.74
N ASN A 18 -15.69 6.46 -14.46
CA ASN A 18 -15.46 7.81 -13.93
C ASN A 18 -14.35 8.52 -14.72
N GLY A 19 -14.30 9.84 -14.61
CA GLY A 19 -13.37 10.71 -15.33
C GLY A 19 -13.73 10.95 -16.80
N ASP A 20 -13.12 11.98 -17.38
CA ASP A 20 -13.34 12.42 -18.76
C ASP A 20 -12.05 12.40 -19.59
N GLY A 21 -12.20 12.19 -20.90
CA GLY A 21 -11.11 12.23 -21.87
C GLY A 21 -9.99 11.23 -21.54
N TRP A 22 -8.78 11.75 -21.37
CA TRP A 22 -7.57 10.96 -21.10
C TRP A 22 -7.52 10.36 -19.69
N ASN A 23 -8.37 10.83 -18.75
CA ASN A 23 -8.43 10.35 -17.38
C ASN A 23 -9.62 9.41 -17.11
N ARG A 24 -10.20 8.82 -18.16
CA ARG A 24 -11.32 7.89 -18.01
C ARG A 24 -10.83 6.57 -17.40
N HIS A 25 -11.45 6.15 -16.31
CA HIS A 25 -11.11 4.94 -15.57
C HIS A 25 -12.36 4.24 -15.02
N MET A 26 -12.18 3.03 -14.48
CA MET A 26 -13.25 2.29 -13.80
C MET A 26 -13.16 2.54 -12.31
N GLU A 27 -14.27 2.98 -11.71
CA GLU A 27 -14.43 3.06 -10.27
C GLU A 27 -15.26 1.86 -9.79
N ILE A 28 -14.77 1.19 -8.74
CA ILE A 28 -15.40 0.01 -8.16
C ILE A 28 -15.58 0.28 -6.66
N ASP A 29 -16.83 0.42 -6.23
CA ASP A 29 -17.17 0.54 -4.81
C ASP A 29 -17.33 -0.86 -4.20
N VAL A 30 -16.55 -1.17 -3.17
CA VAL A 30 -16.51 -2.48 -2.52
C VAL A 30 -16.51 -2.35 -1.00
N ASN A 31 -17.11 -3.33 -0.33
CA ASN A 31 -17.08 -3.45 1.12
C ASN A 31 -16.17 -4.61 1.56
N TYR A 32 -15.41 -4.38 2.65
CA TYR A 32 -14.49 -5.35 3.25
C TYR A 32 -13.46 -5.88 2.25
N ILE A 33 -12.60 -4.98 1.74
CA ILE A 33 -11.50 -5.36 0.86
C ILE A 33 -10.36 -5.98 1.68
N GLU A 34 -9.97 -7.20 1.31
CA GLU A 34 -8.76 -7.85 1.80
C GLU A 34 -7.61 -7.52 0.84
N ILE A 35 -6.73 -6.64 1.30
CA ILE A 35 -5.55 -6.18 0.54
C ILE A 35 -4.30 -7.00 0.92
N ALA A 36 -4.27 -7.55 2.13
CA ALA A 36 -3.20 -8.45 2.56
C ALA A 36 -3.08 -9.61 1.55
N ASP A 37 -1.85 -9.85 1.08
CA ASP A 37 -1.48 -10.85 0.07
C ASP A 37 -2.01 -10.62 -1.36
N ALA A 38 -2.81 -9.57 -1.60
CA ALA A 38 -3.32 -9.23 -2.94
C ALA A 38 -2.25 -8.56 -3.84
N ILE A 39 -1.29 -7.90 -3.20
CA ILE A 39 -0.13 -7.24 -3.82
C ILE A 39 1.10 -7.70 -3.05
N LYS A 40 2.16 -8.08 -3.76
CA LYS A 40 3.43 -8.40 -3.12
C LYS A 40 4.05 -7.14 -2.55
N ALA A 41 4.54 -7.19 -1.31
CA ALA A 41 5.23 -6.06 -0.70
C ALA A 41 6.40 -5.59 -1.57
N GLU A 42 7.11 -6.49 -2.25
CA GLU A 42 8.20 -6.11 -3.16
C GLU A 42 7.73 -5.22 -4.32
N GLU A 43 6.51 -5.40 -4.83
CA GLU A 43 5.95 -4.58 -5.91
C GLU A 43 5.49 -3.20 -5.43
N ILE A 44 5.22 -3.06 -4.13
CA ILE A 44 4.88 -1.77 -3.51
C ILE A 44 6.16 -1.03 -3.13
N VAL A 45 7.09 -1.70 -2.45
CA VAL A 45 8.33 -1.10 -1.93
C VAL A 45 9.19 -0.52 -3.05
N THR A 46 9.15 -1.09 -4.26
CA THR A 46 9.87 -0.52 -5.42
C THR A 46 9.33 0.82 -5.91
N GLU A 47 8.08 1.16 -5.57
CA GLU A 47 7.43 2.42 -6.00
C GLU A 47 7.71 3.59 -5.04
N TYR A 48 8.28 3.33 -3.87
CA TYR A 48 8.56 4.33 -2.84
C TYR A 48 10.04 4.35 -2.48
N SER A 49 10.59 5.53 -2.18
CA SER A 49 11.92 5.60 -1.61
C SER A 49 11.90 5.11 -0.15
N ALA A 50 13.06 4.69 0.37
CA ALA A 50 13.19 4.31 1.77
C ALA A 50 12.74 5.45 2.72
N SER A 51 12.98 6.71 2.35
CA SER A 51 12.51 7.87 3.10
C SER A 51 10.99 8.01 3.08
N ASP A 52 10.33 7.79 1.94
CA ASP A 52 8.86 7.90 1.84
C ASP A 52 8.18 6.83 2.71
N LEU A 53 8.75 5.61 2.72
CA LEU A 53 8.26 4.52 3.54
C LEU A 53 8.50 4.80 5.03
N LEU A 54 9.67 5.32 5.40
CA LEU A 54 10.00 5.66 6.79
C LEU A 54 9.10 6.77 7.34
N GLU A 55 8.81 7.79 6.53
CA GLU A 55 7.88 8.87 6.88
C GLU A 55 6.46 8.34 7.07
N ALA A 56 5.98 7.48 6.16
CA ALA A 56 4.63 6.93 6.22
C ALA A 56 4.41 5.98 7.42
N ILE A 57 5.42 5.20 7.78
CA ILE A 57 5.35 4.27 8.92
C ILE A 57 5.58 5.00 10.25
N GLY A 58 6.45 6.00 10.26
CA GLY A 58 6.90 6.70 11.46
C GLY A 58 8.26 6.20 11.91
N GLU A 59 9.27 7.07 11.86
CA GLU A 59 10.65 6.73 12.20
C GLU A 59 10.78 6.16 13.62
N SER A 60 10.08 6.75 14.60
CA SER A 60 10.07 6.25 15.98
C SER A 60 9.51 4.83 16.10
N ASP A 61 8.46 4.51 15.35
CA ASP A 61 7.83 3.19 15.39
C ASP A 61 8.73 2.13 14.76
N VAL A 62 9.47 2.51 13.71
CA VAL A 62 10.48 1.65 13.08
C VAL A 62 11.68 1.42 14.01
N ILE A 63 12.17 2.47 14.68
CA ILE A 63 13.25 2.36 15.68
C ILE A 63 12.82 1.42 16.81
N ASP A 64 11.64 1.66 17.40
CA ASP A 64 11.09 0.82 18.47
C ASP A 64 10.97 -0.65 18.06
N TRP A 65 10.57 -0.92 16.82
CA TRP A 65 10.45 -2.27 16.29
C TRP A 65 11.82 -2.94 16.09
N LEU A 66 12.82 -2.20 15.59
CA LEU A 66 14.19 -2.67 15.42
C LEU A 66 14.85 -2.99 16.77
N GLU A 67 14.69 -2.12 17.77
CA GLU A 67 15.23 -2.34 19.12
C GLU A 67 14.60 -3.55 19.80
N LYS A 68 13.26 -3.72 19.69
CA LYS A 68 12.57 -4.92 20.19
C LYS A 68 13.02 -6.21 19.50
N SER A 69 13.52 -6.09 18.27
CA SER A 69 14.07 -7.21 17.50
C SER A 69 15.54 -7.50 17.82
N GLY A 70 16.16 -6.74 18.75
CA GLY A 70 17.53 -6.96 19.22
C GLY A 70 18.60 -6.17 18.47
N TYR A 71 18.21 -5.22 17.61
CA TYR A 71 19.13 -4.31 16.93
C TYR A 71 19.39 -3.06 17.77
N ILE A 72 20.57 -2.46 17.60
CA ILE A 72 20.89 -1.14 18.16
C ILE A 72 20.82 -0.15 17.00
N VAL A 73 19.92 0.81 17.09
CA VAL A 73 19.79 1.87 16.08
C VAL A 73 20.61 3.07 16.54
N THR A 74 21.51 3.54 15.69
CA THR A 74 22.28 4.77 15.90
C THR A 74 21.93 5.76 14.80
N ASN A 75 21.47 6.94 15.18
CA ASN A 75 21.25 8.03 14.23
C ASN A 75 22.61 8.64 13.87
N ASP A 76 22.88 8.77 12.57
CA ASP A 76 23.98 9.59 12.03
C ASP A 76 23.59 11.07 11.99
#